data_AF-A0A7C5IH93-F1
#
_entry.id   AF-A0A7C5IH93-F1
#
_cell.length_a   1.000
_cell.length_b   1.000
_cell.length_c   1.000
_cell.angle_alpha   90.00
_cell.angle_beta   90.00
_cell.angle_gamma   90.00
#
_symmetry.space_group_name_H-M   'P 1'
#
loop_
_entity.id
_entity.type
_entity.pdbx_description
1 polymer ?
#
loop_
_entity_poly.entity_id
_entity_poly.type
_entity_poly.pdbx_seq_one_letter_code
_entity_poly.pdbx_strand_id
1 'polypeptide(L)'
;MGSAPRWVSTAVVLGWTTASGMSEPLAALVGAFLLSLAAPLLPFSLAFAGGAMLYVVSDELIPESHSHGYEHHATLGFIAGFLLLLVLLRLF
;
A
#
# COMPACT_ATOMS: atom_id res chain seq x y z
N MET A 1 -9.82 -20.52 -1.82
CA MET A 1 -8.94 -20.37 -3.00
C MET A 1 -9.73 -20.75 -4.24
N GLY A 2 -10.58 -19.84 -4.71
CA GLY A 2 -11.44 -20.08 -5.87
C GLY A 2 -10.60 -20.21 -7.13
N SER A 3 -10.89 -21.24 -7.92
CA SER A 3 -10.35 -21.43 -9.26
C SER A 3 -10.57 -20.17 -10.09
N ALA A 4 -9.48 -19.47 -10.44
CA ALA A 4 -9.50 -18.38 -11.39
C ALA A 4 -10.22 -18.84 -12.68
N PRO A 5 -11.09 -18.01 -13.29
CA PRO A 5 -11.74 -18.36 -14.54
C PRO A 5 -10.67 -18.73 -15.59
N ARG A 6 -10.73 -19.96 -16.12
CA ARG A 6 -9.74 -20.56 -17.03
C ARG A 6 -9.52 -19.78 -18.35
N TRP A 7 -10.25 -18.70 -18.55
CA TRP A 7 -10.24 -17.82 -19.72
C TRP A 7 -9.34 -16.58 -19.53
N VAL A 8 -8.96 -16.26 -18.29
CA VAL A 8 -8.04 -15.16 -17.99
C VAL A 8 -6.65 -15.76 -17.84
N SER A 9 -5.82 -15.59 -18.87
CA SER A 9 -4.44 -16.06 -18.90
C SER A 9 -3.57 -15.27 -17.90
N THR A 10 -2.61 -15.94 -17.26
CA THR A 10 -1.66 -15.33 -16.31
C THR A 10 -0.98 -14.08 -16.88
N ALA A 11 -0.75 -14.06 -18.20
CA ALA A 11 -0.23 -12.89 -18.91
C ALA A 11 -1.12 -11.63 -18.77
N VAL A 12 -2.44 -11.79 -18.76
CA VAL A 12 -3.40 -10.68 -18.60
C VAL A 12 -3.41 -10.17 -17.15
N VAL A 13 -3.37 -11.09 -16.17
CA VAL A 13 -3.30 -10.72 -14.75
C VAL A 13 -2.03 -9.92 -14.47
N LEU A 14 -0.87 -10.42 -14.95
CA LEU A 14 0.41 -9.71 -14.81
C LEU A 14 0.40 -8.35 -15.51
N GLY A 15 -0.21 -8.26 -16.69
CA GLY A 15 -0.38 -6.99 -17.40
C GLY A 15 -1.18 -5.98 -16.58
N TRP A 16 -2.31 -6.41 -16.00
CA TRP A 16 -3.19 -5.51 -15.25
C TRP A 16 -2.59 -5.06 -13.91
N THR A 17 -1.94 -5.97 -13.16
CA THR A 17 -1.30 -5.62 -11.88
C THR A 17 -0.09 -4.71 -12.06
N THR A 18 0.70 -4.93 -13.13
CA THR A 18 1.84 -4.07 -13.44
C THR A 18 1.37 -2.69 -13.87
N ALA A 19 0.34 -2.62 -14.71
CA ALA A 19 -0.25 -1.36 -15.15
C ALA A 19 -0.84 -0.55 -13.98
N SER A 20 -1.53 -1.21 -13.03
CA SER A 20 -2.08 -0.52 -11.85
C SER A 20 -0.97 -0.03 -10.90
N GLY A 21 0.06 -0.85 -10.66
CA GLY A 21 1.21 -0.46 -9.82
C GLY A 21 2.03 0.68 -10.41
N MET A 22 2.06 0.82 -11.73
CA MET A 22 2.79 1.91 -12.41
C MET A 22 2.19 3.30 -12.16
N SER A 23 0.98 3.39 -11.59
CA SER A 23 0.37 4.66 -11.19
C SER A 23 1.08 5.33 -10.01
N GLU A 24 1.69 4.55 -9.10
CA GLU A 24 2.41 5.07 -7.93
C GLU A 24 3.65 5.92 -8.29
N PRO A 25 4.60 5.46 -9.13
CA PRO A 25 5.75 6.28 -9.51
C PRO A 25 5.33 7.52 -10.32
N LEU A 26 4.29 7.41 -11.13
CA LEU A 26 3.71 8.54 -11.86
C LEU A 26 3.19 9.61 -10.90
N ALA A 27 2.40 9.23 -9.90
CA ALA A 27 1.91 10.13 -8.88
C ALA A 27 3.06 10.71 -8.03
N ALA A 28 4.07 9.90 -7.71
CA ALA A 28 5.25 10.33 -6.95
C ALA A 28 6.06 11.40 -7.69
N LEU A 29 6.25 11.28 -9.02
CA LEU A 29 6.95 12.29 -9.82
C LEU A 29 6.20 13.62 -9.85
N VAL A 30 4.88 13.57 -10.05
CA VAL A 30 4.03 14.78 -10.03
C VAL A 30 4.01 15.41 -8.63
N GLY A 31 3.87 14.60 -7.59
CA GLY A 31 3.90 15.05 -6.19
C GLY A 31 5.24 15.70 -5.83
N ALA A 32 6.36 15.07 -6.21
CA ALA A 32 7.70 15.62 -5.99
C ALA A 32 7.90 16.96 -6.72
N PHE A 33 7.41 17.09 -7.96
CA PHE A 33 7.49 18.35 -8.70
C PHE A 33 6.66 19.45 -8.03
N LEU A 34 5.42 19.18 -7.64
CA LEU A 34 4.55 20.14 -6.97
C LEU A 34 5.11 20.59 -5.61
N LEU A 35 5.63 19.64 -4.82
CA LEU A 35 6.21 19.91 -3.51
C LEU A 35 7.55 20.65 -3.61
N SER A 36 8.29 20.49 -4.71
CA SER A 36 9.52 21.25 -4.96
C SER A 36 9.27 22.77 -5.09
N LEU A 37 8.10 23.17 -5.57
CA LEU A 37 7.70 24.58 -5.71
C LEU A 37 7.19 25.18 -4.39
N ALA A 38 6.74 24.34 -3.46
CA ALA A 38 6.12 24.77 -2.21
C ALA A 38 6.61 23.93 -1.01
N ALA A 39 7.91 24.02 -0.72
CA ALA A 39 8.54 23.32 0.40
C ALA A 39 7.82 23.47 1.76
N PRO A 40 7.21 24.62 2.14
CA PRO A 40 6.48 24.72 3.40
C PRO A 40 5.20 23.86 3.48
N LEU A 41 4.66 23.39 2.35
CA LEU A 41 3.47 22.53 2.30
C LEU A 41 3.80 21.04 2.49
N LEU A 42 5.07 20.65 2.39
CA LEU A 42 5.54 19.28 2.61
C LEU A 42 5.00 18.61 3.89
N PRO A 43 5.11 19.22 5.08
CA PRO A 43 4.61 18.58 6.30
C PRO A 43 3.10 18.35 6.27
N PHE A 44 2.33 19.27 5.67
CA PHE A 44 0.88 19.12 5.53
C PHE A 44 0.52 18.03 4.53
N SER A 45 1.21 17.94 3.40
CA SER A 45 0.99 16.88 2.42
C SER A 45 1.40 15.51 2.94
N LEU A 46 2.51 15.42 3.69
CA LEU A 46 2.96 14.17 4.31
C LEU A 46 2.00 13.73 5.41
N ALA A 47 1.50 14.65 6.23
CA ALA A 47 0.46 14.34 7.22
C ALA A 47 -0.82 13.84 6.55
N PHE A 48 -1.24 14.47 5.46
CA PHE A 48 -2.42 14.03 4.69
C PHE A 48 -2.22 12.65 4.04
N ALA A 49 -1.08 12.42 3.39
CA ALA A 49 -0.74 11.14 2.78
C ALA A 49 -0.65 10.01 3.82
N GLY A 50 -0.03 10.28 4.97
CA GLY A 50 0.01 9.35 6.10
C GLY A 50 -1.38 9.03 6.63
N GLY A 51 -2.23 10.05 6.81
CA GLY A 51 -3.62 9.87 7.25
C GLY A 51 -4.47 9.05 6.25
N ALA A 52 -4.33 9.30 4.96
CA ALA A 52 -5.01 8.53 3.91
C ALA A 52 -4.61 7.05 3.94
N MET A 53 -3.32 6.75 4.10
CA MET A 53 -2.84 5.37 4.21
C MET A 53 -3.33 4.69 5.49
N LEU A 54 -3.40 5.40 6.63
CA LEU A 54 -3.99 4.84 7.85
C LEU A 54 -5.47 4.48 7.68
N TYR A 55 -6.25 5.30 6.95
CA TYR A 55 -7.65 5.01 6.64
C TYR A 55 -7.79 3.75 5.78
N VAL A 56 -7.09 3.69 4.63
CA VAL A 56 -7.14 2.53 3.72
C VAL A 56 -6.71 1.24 4.43
N VAL A 57 -5.67 1.31 5.27
CA VAL A 57 -5.23 0.15 6.04
C VAL A 57 -6.30 -0.32 7.01
N SER A 58 -6.95 0.60 7.72
CA SER A 58 -7.92 0.26 8.77
C SER A 58 -9.26 -0.21 8.21
N ASP A 59 -9.72 0.39 7.12
CA ASP A 59 -11.07 0.20 6.57
C ASP A 59 -11.12 -0.92 5.51
N GLU A 60 -10.03 -1.13 4.78
CA GLU A 60 -9.95 -2.15 3.72
C GLU A 60 -8.97 -3.28 4.06
N LEU A 61 -7.70 -2.98 4.32
CA LEU A 61 -6.67 -4.03 4.44
C LEU A 61 -6.84 -4.93 5.68
N ILE A 62 -7.10 -4.36 6.85
CA ILE A 62 -7.27 -5.14 8.08
C ILE A 62 -8.54 -6.01 8.01
N PRO A 63 -9.73 -5.47 7.63
CA PRO A 63 -10.95 -6.27 7.52
C PRO A 63 -10.85 -7.37 6.45
N GLU A 64 -10.26 -7.07 5.29
CA GLU A 64 -10.06 -8.06 4.23
C GLU A 64 -9.14 -9.21 4.67
N SER A 65 -8.12 -8.89 5.47
CA SER A 65 -7.22 -9.90 6.03
C SER A 65 -7.90 -10.81 7.06
N HIS A 66 -8.94 -10.31 7.75
CA HIS A 66 -9.69 -11.06 8.77
C HIS A 66 -10.90 -11.82 8.19
N SER A 67 -11.44 -11.38 7.04
CA SER A 67 -12.62 -12.00 6.39
C SER A 67 -12.42 -13.45 5.97
N HIS A 68 -11.16 -13.91 5.86
CA HIS A 68 -10.78 -15.25 5.43
C HIS A 68 -10.59 -16.27 6.56
N GLY A 69 -10.84 -15.91 7.84
CA GLY A 69 -10.78 -16.82 8.99
C GLY A 69 -9.38 -17.13 9.52
N TYR A 70 -8.34 -16.49 9.00
CA TYR A 70 -6.94 -16.59 9.47
C TYR A 70 -6.50 -15.37 10.29
N GLU A 71 -7.40 -14.82 11.10
CA GLU A 71 -7.24 -13.58 11.86
C GLU A 71 -5.94 -13.52 12.65
N HIS A 72 -5.58 -14.63 13.30
CA HIS A 72 -4.37 -14.69 14.13
C HIS A 72 -3.08 -14.63 13.31
N HIS A 73 -3.03 -15.31 12.16
CA HIS A 73 -1.86 -15.26 11.27
C HIS A 73 -1.75 -13.92 10.54
N ALA A 74 -2.88 -13.34 10.12
CA ALA A 74 -2.93 -12.01 9.54
C ALA A 74 -2.40 -10.94 10.52
N THR A 75 -2.86 -10.98 11.77
CA THR A 75 -2.42 -10.06 12.82
C THR A 75 -0.94 -10.24 13.16
N LEU A 76 -0.46 -11.48 13.26
CA LEU A 76 0.97 -11.75 13.48
C LEU A 76 1.84 -11.25 12.33
N GLY A 77 1.39 -11.43 11.08
CA GLY A 77 2.06 -10.88 9.89
C GLY A 77 2.11 -9.36 9.89
N PHE A 78 0.99 -8.71 10.25
CA PHE A 78 0.92 -7.26 10.38
C PHE A 78 1.87 -6.73 11.46
N ILE A 79 1.86 -7.33 12.66
CA ILE A 79 2.76 -6.95 13.76
C ILE A 79 4.22 -7.14 13.35
N ALA A 80 4.56 -8.28 12.74
CA ALA A 80 5.93 -8.55 12.29
C ALA A 80 6.40 -7.53 11.23
N GLY A 81 5.54 -7.20 10.27
CA GLY A 81 5.83 -6.17 9.25
C GLY A 81 5.97 -4.77 9.86
N PHE A 82 5.12 -4.41 10.82
CA PHE A 82 5.21 -3.13 11.52
C PHE A 82 6.49 -3.02 12.36
N LEU A 83 6.87 -4.08 13.06
CA LEU A 83 8.14 -4.13 13.79
C LEU A 83 9.34 -4.04 12.84
N LEU A 84 9.29 -4.74 11.70
CA LEU A 84 10.32 -4.64 10.66
C LEU A 84 10.45 -3.20 10.15
N LEU A 85 9.33 -2.51 9.90
CA LEU A 85 9.31 -1.10 9.49
C LEU A 85 9.95 -0.21 10.56
N LEU A 86 9.62 -0.39 11.84
CA LEU A 86 10.22 0.39 12.93
C LEU A 86 11.74 0.16 13.06
N VAL A 87 12.18 -1.09 12.89
CA VAL A 87 13.61 -1.43 12.90
C VAL A 87 14.31 -0.77 11.72
N LEU A 88 13.74 -0.87 10.51
CA LEU A 88 14.31 -0.26 9.32
C LEU A 88 14.40 1.26 9.44
N LEU A 89 13.34 1.91 9.94
CA LEU A 89 13.30 3.35 10.20
C LEU A 89 14.36 3.81 11.22
N ARG A 90 14.68 2.97 12.20
CA ARG A 90 15.71 3.25 13.22
C ARG A 90 17.12 2.95 12.74
N LEU A 91 17.28 2.11 11.73
CA LEU A 91 18.57 1.68 11.20
C LEU A 91 19.18 2.71 10.23
N PHE A 92 18.33 3.54 9.61
CA PHE A 92 18.69 4.66 8.74
C PHE A 92 18.59 5.99 9.49
#